data_AF-A0A660PD92-F1
#
_entry.id   AF-A0A660PD92-F1
#
_cell.length_a   1.000
_cell.length_b   1.000
_cell.length_c   1.000
_cell.angle_alpha   90.00
_cell.angle_beta   90.00
_cell.angle_gamma   90.00
#
_symmetry.space_group_name_H-M   'P 1'
#
loop_
_entity.id
_entity.type
_entity.pdbx_description
1 polymer ?
#
loop_
_entity_poly.entity_id
_entity_poly.type
_entity_poly.pdbx_seq_one_letter_code
_entity_poly.pdbx_strand_id
1 'polypeptide(L)'
;LKTITFNKSELSVEKAPDEKPDLSSLYNENELIIDGDRIVIDGVEFSSDEIENLFFSGKIHRGISVKAKILNDDYELCRKKVVNVEKHGKDDRFSFDDLVINADEVIRGDVVSIVGNVRVYGEVLGDIVSVFGDVEMYDGSFAGGDVVAPFGKVLTFGDLKIKGELLPKEKLHEGTRKTDFDMSARFNRVEGFTLLSGIHYSEADYELPDIDINVGYAFASKRWNYDLGFRQQFGDKWAFYFGGNLYQGATTPDLWRFSQSENTLAGLFFKEDYHDFYRKKGAMVYFGQQLGEYSSLQVEYTAQVNGILEKRTNKTIFGGKKHFRENFSTVLSDSVALMSIEGDLRLAGLRFAWDSRSDDIWPHNGQFIEVLWETAGDGMVGDLGGDFSYDIIEALISHYQPLTPNQYLGIRAKGGYSDQKLPLDRWFFLGGVGSLRGYDYKEFFGNRYVFGNIDYYWEFSGDFIISLFVDVGKAGFGEDEFKKSDYKGNIGLGFIIGDAIRLDIAQRLDDVGKSPVVMVRTETSF
;
A
#
# COMPACT_ATOMS: atom_id res chain seq x y z
N LEU A 1 -23.64 29.87 -4.03
CA LEU A 1 -23.16 28.88 -5.02
C LEU A 1 -24.31 27.96 -5.42
N LYS A 2 -24.80 28.10 -6.66
CA LYS A 2 -25.67 27.11 -7.30
C LYS A 2 -24.95 26.70 -8.58
N THR A 3 -24.29 25.56 -8.56
CA THR A 3 -23.64 24.98 -9.74
C THR A 3 -24.72 24.53 -10.72
N ILE A 4 -24.64 24.96 -11.98
CA ILE A 4 -25.51 24.49 -13.05
C ILE A 4 -24.64 23.77 -14.08
N THR A 5 -24.90 22.49 -14.30
CA THR A 5 -24.17 21.65 -15.26
C THR A 5 -24.97 21.57 -16.57
N PHE A 6 -24.31 21.78 -17.71
CA PHE A 6 -24.93 21.68 -19.04
C PHE A 6 -24.26 20.56 -19.86
N ASN A 7 -24.95 20.09 -20.90
CA ASN A 7 -24.47 19.00 -21.76
C ASN A 7 -23.77 19.56 -23.02
N LYS A 8 -22.66 18.94 -23.41
CA LYS A 8 -21.61 19.46 -24.33
C LYS A 8 -22.09 19.80 -25.75
N SER A 9 -23.29 19.40 -26.16
CA SER A 9 -23.81 19.56 -27.52
C SER A 9 -24.65 20.81 -27.77
N GLU A 10 -24.90 21.65 -26.75
CA GLU A 10 -25.94 22.70 -26.83
C GLU A 10 -25.42 24.14 -26.80
N LEU A 11 -24.09 24.36 -26.77
CA LEU A 11 -23.48 25.69 -26.73
C LEU A 11 -22.33 25.80 -27.75
N SER A 12 -22.51 26.69 -28.73
CA SER A 12 -21.43 27.16 -29.60
C SER A 12 -21.32 28.68 -29.48
N VAL A 13 -20.10 29.14 -29.23
CA VAL A 13 -19.75 30.57 -29.13
C VAL A 13 -19.16 31.01 -30.47
N GLU A 14 -19.75 32.01 -31.14
CA GLU A 14 -19.18 32.66 -32.33
C GLU A 14 -19.29 34.19 -32.20
N LYS A 15 -18.30 34.95 -32.72
CA LYS A 15 -18.29 36.43 -32.69
C LYS A 15 -17.94 37.07 -34.04
N ALA A 16 -18.41 38.31 -34.20
CA ALA A 16 -18.46 39.13 -35.42
C ALA A 16 -17.06 39.59 -35.94
N PRO A 17 -16.95 40.02 -37.21
CA PRO A 17 -15.75 39.85 -38.04
C PRO A 17 -14.50 40.70 -37.76
N ASP A 18 -14.54 41.70 -36.88
CA ASP A 18 -13.49 42.74 -36.88
C ASP A 18 -12.80 42.85 -35.51
N GLU A 19 -11.48 42.66 -35.55
CA GLU A 19 -10.45 42.66 -34.48
C GLU A 19 -10.16 41.31 -33.78
N LYS A 20 -8.96 40.77 -34.05
CA LYS A 20 -8.47 39.45 -33.61
C LYS A 20 -7.54 39.56 -32.39
N PRO A 21 -7.84 38.89 -31.26
CA PRO A 21 -6.85 38.18 -30.47
C PRO A 21 -6.71 36.74 -31.00
N ASP A 22 -5.51 36.18 -30.96
CA ASP A 22 -5.28 34.77 -31.30
C ASP A 22 -5.82 33.87 -30.17
N LEU A 23 -6.96 33.22 -30.42
CA LEU A 23 -7.66 32.34 -29.48
C LEU A 23 -7.62 30.87 -29.93
N SER A 24 -6.55 30.47 -30.62
CA SER A 24 -6.33 29.08 -31.04
C SER A 24 -6.20 28.06 -29.89
N SER A 25 -6.29 28.51 -28.62
CA SER A 25 -6.10 27.69 -27.42
C SER A 25 -7.34 27.52 -26.51
N LEU A 26 -8.49 28.13 -26.79
CA LEU A 26 -9.69 27.97 -25.95
C LEU A 26 -10.48 26.71 -26.35
N TYR A 27 -10.03 25.58 -25.83
CA TYR A 27 -10.86 24.38 -25.73
C TYR A 27 -11.78 24.53 -24.51
N ASN A 28 -13.08 24.47 -24.78
CA ASN A 28 -14.15 24.67 -23.80
C ASN A 28 -14.31 23.39 -22.95
N GLU A 29 -13.84 23.41 -21.70
CA GLU A 29 -13.93 22.29 -20.75
C GLU A 29 -14.57 22.71 -19.42
N ASN A 30 -15.87 23.02 -19.52
CA ASN A 30 -16.91 22.73 -18.52
C ASN A 30 -17.08 23.62 -17.29
N GLU A 31 -16.43 24.77 -17.11
CA GLU A 31 -16.75 25.65 -15.96
C GLU A 31 -17.18 27.07 -16.34
N LEU A 32 -18.45 27.36 -16.04
CA LEU A 32 -19.02 28.71 -15.98
C LEU A 32 -19.34 29.03 -14.53
N ILE A 33 -18.56 29.92 -13.92
CA ILE A 33 -18.77 30.39 -12.55
C ILE A 33 -19.30 31.82 -12.62
N ILE A 34 -20.47 32.05 -12.02
CA ILE A 34 -21.06 33.38 -11.88
C ILE A 34 -21.01 33.74 -10.39
N ASP A 35 -20.18 34.71 -10.05
CA ASP A 35 -20.03 35.24 -8.70
C ASP A 35 -20.20 36.76 -8.70
N GLY A 36 -21.34 37.24 -8.20
CA GLY A 36 -21.68 38.66 -8.23
C GLY A 36 -21.78 39.22 -9.65
N ASP A 37 -20.91 40.17 -9.97
CA ASP A 37 -20.71 40.83 -11.27
C ASP A 37 -19.65 40.14 -12.14
N ARG A 38 -19.03 39.07 -11.65
CA ARG A 38 -17.93 38.35 -12.32
C ARG A 38 -18.42 37.10 -13.00
N ILE A 39 -17.99 36.92 -14.25
CA ILE A 39 -18.16 35.67 -15.01
C ILE A 39 -16.77 35.12 -15.28
N VAL A 40 -16.52 33.89 -14.83
CA VAL A 40 -15.30 33.14 -15.11
C VAL A 40 -15.65 31.96 -16.00
N ILE A 41 -14.98 31.86 -17.16
CA ILE A 41 -15.12 30.74 -18.10
C ILE A 41 -13.76 30.08 -18.24
N ASP A 42 -13.65 28.81 -17.85
CA ASP A 42 -12.42 28.02 -17.92
C ASP A 42 -11.19 28.75 -17.33
N GLY A 43 -11.40 29.45 -16.21
CA GLY A 43 -10.36 30.19 -15.48
C GLY A 43 -10.05 31.60 -16.00
N VAL A 44 -10.75 32.07 -17.04
CA VAL A 44 -10.60 33.44 -17.57
C VAL A 44 -11.72 34.34 -17.05
N GLU A 45 -11.35 35.42 -16.38
CA GLU A 45 -12.29 36.42 -15.84
C GLU A 45 -12.69 37.44 -16.92
N PHE A 46 -14.01 37.68 -17.05
CA PHE A 46 -14.57 38.67 -17.97
C PHE A 46 -15.13 39.87 -17.20
N SER A 47 -14.77 41.08 -17.63
CA SER A 47 -15.34 42.33 -17.12
C SER A 47 -16.76 42.58 -17.62
N SER A 48 -17.51 43.45 -16.93
CA SER A 48 -18.90 43.78 -17.28
C SER A 48 -19.07 44.31 -18.71
N ASP A 49 -18.08 45.03 -19.24
CA ASP A 49 -18.10 45.60 -20.60
C ASP A 49 -17.79 44.54 -21.69
N GLU A 50 -17.03 43.49 -21.34
CA GLU A 50 -16.72 42.38 -22.24
C GLU A 50 -17.91 41.41 -22.37
N ILE A 51 -18.72 41.32 -21.31
CA ILE A 51 -19.96 40.54 -21.24
C ILE A 51 -21.05 41.12 -22.15
N GLU A 52 -21.13 42.44 -22.35
CA GLU A 52 -22.13 43.07 -23.25
C GLU A 52 -22.01 42.62 -24.71
N ASN A 53 -20.82 42.17 -25.10
CA ASN A 53 -20.54 41.74 -26.47
C ASN A 53 -20.67 40.22 -26.66
N LEU A 54 -20.94 39.44 -25.61
CA LEU A 54 -21.10 37.98 -25.66
C LEU A 54 -22.53 37.61 -26.09
N PHE A 55 -22.66 36.87 -27.20
CA PHE A 55 -23.94 36.32 -27.64
C PHE A 55 -23.90 34.79 -27.59
N PHE A 56 -24.88 34.20 -26.91
CA PHE A 56 -25.09 32.76 -26.86
C PHE A 56 -26.13 32.37 -27.91
N SER A 57 -25.82 31.41 -28.78
CA SER A 57 -26.81 30.85 -29.72
C SER A 57 -27.02 29.36 -29.44
N GLY A 58 -28.28 28.95 -29.28
CA GLY A 58 -28.68 27.57 -29.01
C GLY A 58 -30.20 27.38 -29.06
N LYS A 59 -30.67 26.24 -29.57
CA LYS A 59 -32.11 25.94 -29.68
C LYS A 59 -32.66 25.51 -28.32
N ILE A 60 -33.55 26.32 -27.77
CA ILE A 60 -34.23 26.07 -26.49
C ILE A 60 -35.34 25.04 -26.68
N HIS A 61 -35.28 23.90 -25.99
CA HIS A 61 -36.48 23.13 -25.66
C HIS A 61 -36.82 23.30 -24.18
N ARG A 62 -37.89 24.08 -23.96
CA ARG A 62 -38.67 24.29 -22.73
C ARG A 62 -37.94 24.15 -21.39
N GLY A 63 -37.71 25.31 -20.75
CA GLY A 63 -38.02 25.43 -19.32
C GLY A 63 -37.02 26.13 -18.42
N ILE A 64 -36.30 27.17 -18.85
CA ILE A 64 -35.63 28.08 -17.90
C ILE A 64 -35.78 29.54 -18.39
N SER A 65 -36.25 30.41 -17.48
CA SER A 65 -36.30 31.87 -17.61
C SER A 65 -35.57 32.43 -16.40
N VAL A 66 -34.55 33.27 -16.62
CA VAL A 66 -33.91 34.04 -15.55
C VAL A 66 -33.98 35.52 -15.93
N LYS A 67 -34.56 36.34 -15.03
CA LYS A 67 -34.42 37.80 -15.00
C LYS A 67 -33.70 38.16 -13.71
N ALA A 68 -32.63 38.94 -13.82
CA ALA A 68 -31.94 39.54 -12.68
C ALA A 68 -32.02 41.08 -12.74
N LYS A 69 -32.09 41.71 -11.56
CA LYS A 69 -31.92 43.15 -11.35
C LYS A 69 -31.01 43.31 -10.13
N ILE A 70 -29.94 44.10 -10.27
CA ILE A 70 -28.92 44.34 -9.23
C ILE A 70 -29.25 45.65 -8.49
N LEU A 71 -28.99 45.68 -7.19
CA LEU A 71 -28.95 46.88 -6.35
C LEU A 71 -27.74 46.77 -5.39
N ASN A 72 -27.10 47.92 -5.14
CA ASN A 72 -25.76 48.11 -4.60
C ASN A 72 -25.72 48.55 -3.12
N ASP A 73 -24.53 48.36 -2.52
CA ASP A 73 -23.82 49.10 -1.45
C ASP A 73 -24.02 48.82 0.08
N ASP A 74 -22.84 48.72 0.75
CA ASP A 74 -22.33 49.44 1.96
C ASP A 74 -22.19 48.82 3.41
N TYR A 75 -20.93 48.85 3.93
CA TYR A 75 -20.31 48.83 5.32
C TYR A 75 -20.66 47.70 6.35
N GLU A 76 -19.95 47.36 7.47
CA GLU A 76 -18.94 47.96 8.38
C GLU A 76 -18.26 46.89 9.30
N LEU A 77 -17.17 47.24 10.02
CA LEU A 77 -16.25 46.38 10.79
C LEU A 77 -16.65 46.17 12.29
N CYS A 78 -16.46 44.98 12.87
CA CYS A 78 -16.56 44.78 14.33
C CYS A 78 -15.54 43.76 14.89
N ARG A 79 -14.92 44.11 16.03
CA ARG A 79 -13.79 43.40 16.70
C ARG A 79 -14.21 42.83 18.06
N LYS A 80 -13.77 41.61 18.43
CA LYS A 80 -13.64 41.14 19.83
C LYS A 80 -12.61 40.00 19.99
N LYS A 81 -12.08 39.84 21.22
CA LYS A 81 -10.75 39.28 21.57
C LYS A 81 -10.82 38.00 22.45
N VAL A 82 -9.65 37.32 22.60
CA VAL A 82 -9.12 36.37 23.65
C VAL A 82 -9.42 34.85 23.45
N VAL A 83 -8.56 33.81 23.63
CA VAL A 83 -7.32 33.50 24.44
C VAL A 83 -6.47 32.31 23.86
N ASN A 84 -5.14 32.33 24.10
CA ASN A 84 -4.02 31.33 24.11
C ASN A 84 -4.23 29.79 24.04
N VAL A 85 -3.20 29.05 23.54
CA VAL A 85 -2.30 28.08 24.26
C VAL A 85 -0.94 27.91 23.51
N GLU A 86 0.11 27.48 24.24
CA GLU A 86 1.56 27.69 24.09
C GLU A 86 2.41 26.75 23.18
N LYS A 87 3.45 27.39 22.65
CA LYS A 87 4.82 27.05 22.16
C LYS A 87 5.45 25.64 22.28
N HIS A 88 6.13 25.25 21.20
CA HIS A 88 7.59 24.96 21.21
C HIS A 88 8.26 25.31 19.87
N GLY A 89 9.44 25.96 19.94
CA GLY A 89 10.10 26.71 18.85
C GLY A 89 9.61 28.17 18.85
N LYS A 90 10.47 29.17 19.07
CA LYS A 90 9.98 30.50 19.53
C LYS A 90 9.27 31.31 18.45
N ASP A 91 9.34 30.91 17.19
CA ASP A 91 8.78 31.65 16.05
C ASP A 91 8.23 30.76 14.89
N ASP A 92 8.43 29.44 14.91
CA ASP A 92 7.96 28.48 13.88
C ASP A 92 6.59 27.86 14.23
N ARG A 93 5.82 27.43 13.22
CA ARG A 93 4.50 26.78 13.36
C ARG A 93 4.45 25.48 12.58
N PHE A 94 4.18 24.38 13.27
CA PHE A 94 4.16 23.04 12.70
C PHE A 94 2.82 22.34 12.97
N SER A 95 2.29 21.61 11.97
CA SER A 95 1.05 20.83 12.08
C SER A 95 1.04 19.60 11.17
N PHE A 96 0.26 18.60 11.54
CA PHE A 96 -0.12 17.51 10.62
C PHE A 96 -1.44 17.78 9.89
N ASP A 97 -2.28 18.69 10.39
CA ASP A 97 -3.56 19.12 9.81
C ASP A 97 -3.48 20.53 9.22
N ASP A 98 -4.58 21.00 8.62
CA ASP A 98 -4.71 22.34 8.04
C ASP A 98 -4.18 23.44 8.97
N LEU A 99 -3.40 24.35 8.41
CA LEU A 99 -2.91 25.54 9.10
C LEU A 99 -3.55 26.78 8.49
N VAL A 100 -4.05 27.66 9.36
CA VAL A 100 -4.55 28.97 8.96
C VAL A 100 -3.74 30.04 9.68
N ILE A 101 -3.12 30.92 8.92
CA ILE A 101 -2.46 32.13 9.41
C ILE A 101 -3.41 33.30 9.19
N ASN A 102 -4.00 33.80 10.27
CA ASN A 102 -4.99 34.87 10.20
C ASN A 102 -4.37 36.20 9.77
N ALA A 103 -5.18 37.12 9.24
CA ALA A 103 -4.71 38.42 8.73
C ALA A 103 -4.01 39.31 9.78
N ASP A 104 -4.26 39.10 11.07
CA ASP A 104 -3.61 39.82 12.17
C ASP A 104 -2.41 39.07 12.78
N GLU A 105 -2.05 37.91 12.23
CA GLU A 105 -0.93 37.09 12.67
C GLU A 105 0.35 37.39 11.90
N VAL A 106 1.46 37.47 12.63
CA VAL A 106 2.82 37.55 12.09
C VAL A 106 3.63 36.39 12.67
N ILE A 107 3.98 35.43 11.83
CA ILE A 107 4.84 34.30 12.17
C ILE A 107 6.27 34.65 11.77
N ARG A 108 7.19 34.63 12.73
CA ARG A 108 8.58 35.09 12.50
C ARG A 108 9.51 34.00 11.98
N GLY A 109 9.10 32.74 12.08
CA GLY A 109 9.82 31.56 11.61
C GLY A 109 9.01 30.79 10.56
N ASP A 110 9.30 29.51 10.42
CA ASP A 110 8.77 28.69 9.33
C ASP A 110 7.38 28.16 9.66
N VAL A 111 6.53 27.99 8.63
CA VAL A 111 5.21 27.38 8.73
C VAL A 111 5.23 26.08 7.96
N VAL A 112 5.07 24.95 8.64
CA VAL A 112 5.14 23.62 8.03
C VAL A 112 3.89 22.81 8.34
N SER A 113 3.17 22.41 7.31
CA SER A 113 2.12 21.38 7.38
C SER A 113 2.58 20.10 6.69
N ILE A 114 2.32 18.94 7.29
CA ILE A 114 2.63 17.66 6.66
C ILE A 114 1.47 17.21 5.75
N VAL A 115 0.23 17.08 6.25
CA VAL A 115 -0.89 16.52 5.46
C VAL A 115 -1.93 17.58 5.07
N GLY A 116 -2.17 18.59 5.91
CA GLY A 116 -3.21 19.59 5.66
C GLY A 116 -2.76 20.78 4.82
N ASN A 117 -3.73 21.54 4.32
CA ASN A 117 -3.49 22.76 3.54
C ASN A 117 -2.99 23.91 4.44
N VAL A 118 -2.14 24.77 3.91
CA VAL A 118 -1.70 25.99 4.59
C VAL A 118 -2.38 27.20 3.94
N ARG A 119 -3.33 27.81 4.65
CA ARG A 119 -4.01 29.06 4.23
C ARG A 119 -3.40 30.27 4.92
N VAL A 120 -2.92 31.22 4.13
CA VAL A 120 -2.20 32.39 4.65
C VAL A 120 -2.95 33.67 4.28
N TYR A 121 -3.46 34.34 5.31
CA TYR A 121 -4.04 35.69 5.23
C TYR A 121 -3.14 36.75 5.87
N GLY A 122 -2.25 36.35 6.80
CA GLY A 122 -1.32 37.22 7.53
C GLY A 122 0.10 37.23 6.97
N GLU A 123 1.08 37.42 7.85
CA GLU A 123 2.49 37.50 7.46
C GLU A 123 3.29 36.30 8.01
N VAL A 124 4.13 35.70 7.17
CA VAL A 124 5.13 34.69 7.56
C VAL A 124 6.49 35.18 7.10
N LEU A 125 7.45 35.31 8.01
CA LEU A 125 8.79 35.81 7.69
C LEU A 125 9.75 34.69 7.27
N GLY A 126 9.51 33.45 7.69
CA GLY A 126 10.25 32.26 7.27
C GLY A 126 9.63 31.57 6.06
N ASP A 127 9.97 30.29 5.88
CA ASP A 127 9.48 29.45 4.79
C ASP A 127 8.07 28.93 5.07
N ILE A 128 7.26 28.77 4.02
CA ILE A 128 5.93 28.15 4.11
C ILE A 128 5.97 26.84 3.33
N VAL A 129 5.82 25.73 4.03
CA VAL A 129 5.87 24.39 3.43
C VAL A 129 4.59 23.63 3.74
N SER A 130 3.92 23.13 2.71
CA SER A 130 2.88 22.12 2.85
C SER A 130 3.30 20.88 2.08
N VAL A 131 3.66 19.81 2.78
CA VAL A 131 4.27 18.63 2.14
C VAL A 131 3.26 17.95 1.21
N PHE A 132 2.09 17.56 1.73
CA PHE A 132 1.06 16.83 0.98
C PHE A 132 -0.25 17.62 0.76
N GLY A 133 -0.39 18.82 1.31
CA GLY A 133 -1.55 19.71 1.10
C GLY A 133 -1.22 20.90 0.20
N ASP A 134 -2.23 21.67 -0.18
CA ASP A 134 -2.06 22.91 -0.94
C ASP A 134 -1.61 24.08 -0.03
N VAL A 135 -0.86 25.03 -0.60
CA VAL A 135 -0.61 26.34 0.03
C VAL A 135 -1.49 27.38 -0.65
N GLU A 136 -2.40 28.00 0.09
CA GLU A 136 -3.30 29.04 -0.41
C GLU A 136 -2.90 30.40 0.19
N MET A 137 -2.37 31.30 -0.63
CA MET A 137 -1.98 32.66 -0.26
C MET A 137 -3.09 33.65 -0.67
N TYR A 138 -3.64 34.37 0.30
CA TYR A 138 -4.77 35.30 0.09
C TYR A 138 -4.33 36.77 0.12
N ASP A 139 -5.23 37.65 -0.33
CA ASP A 139 -4.94 39.06 -0.59
C ASP A 139 -4.36 39.79 0.62
N GLY A 140 -3.26 40.51 0.42
CA GLY A 140 -2.54 41.22 1.49
C GLY A 140 -1.60 40.36 2.34
N SER A 141 -1.49 39.06 2.09
CA SER A 141 -0.53 38.19 2.80
C SER A 141 0.93 38.42 2.40
N PHE A 142 1.86 38.06 3.28
CA PHE A 142 3.31 38.21 3.09
C PHE A 142 4.06 36.92 3.37
N ALA A 143 5.00 36.55 2.49
CA ALA A 143 5.96 35.47 2.69
C ALA A 143 7.39 36.00 2.56
N GLY A 144 8.16 35.90 3.65
CA GLY A 144 9.53 36.36 3.74
C GLY A 144 10.56 35.36 3.20
N GLY A 145 10.26 34.06 3.32
CA GLY A 145 11.01 32.95 2.76
C GLY A 145 10.34 32.30 1.55
N ASP A 146 10.69 31.05 1.28
CA ASP A 146 10.19 30.28 0.15
C ASP A 146 8.79 29.71 0.43
N VAL A 147 7.97 29.58 -0.61
CA VAL A 147 6.63 28.97 -0.51
C VAL A 147 6.61 27.70 -1.33
N VAL A 148 6.50 26.56 -0.65
CA VAL A 148 6.72 25.24 -1.23
C VAL A 148 5.54 24.32 -0.93
N ALA A 149 4.95 23.76 -1.97
CA ALA A 149 4.01 22.64 -1.86
C ALA A 149 4.54 21.46 -2.68
N PRO A 150 5.48 20.63 -2.16
CA PRO A 150 6.18 19.63 -2.95
C PRO A 150 5.25 18.63 -3.66
N PHE A 151 4.13 18.28 -3.02
CA PHE A 151 3.12 17.36 -3.55
C PHE A 151 1.71 18.00 -3.66
N GLY A 152 1.61 19.31 -3.44
CA GLY A 152 0.36 20.09 -3.55
C GLY A 152 0.47 21.21 -4.59
N LYS A 153 -0.49 22.13 -4.60
CA LYS A 153 -0.48 23.35 -5.40
C LYS A 153 -0.19 24.55 -4.52
N VAL A 154 0.50 25.54 -5.09
CA VAL A 154 0.57 26.89 -4.50
C VAL A 154 -0.43 27.77 -5.24
N LEU A 155 -1.50 28.15 -4.56
CA LEU A 155 -2.60 28.98 -5.07
C LEU A 155 -2.47 30.39 -4.51
N THR A 156 -2.64 31.39 -5.36
CA THR A 156 -2.45 32.80 -5.02
C THR A 156 -3.69 33.61 -5.40
N PHE A 157 -4.17 34.46 -4.49
CA PHE A 157 -5.38 35.24 -4.66
C PHE A 157 -5.14 36.69 -4.23
N GLY A 158 -5.06 37.64 -5.17
CA GLY A 158 -4.89 39.07 -4.89
C GLY A 158 -3.45 39.60 -4.93
N ASP A 159 -3.23 40.78 -4.33
CA ASP A 159 -1.94 41.48 -4.31
C ASP A 159 -1.02 40.89 -3.25
N LEU A 160 -0.10 40.01 -3.69
CA LEU A 160 0.83 39.30 -2.81
C LEU A 160 2.21 39.95 -2.75
N LYS A 161 2.86 39.81 -1.59
CA LYS A 161 4.26 40.19 -1.39
C LYS A 161 5.07 38.99 -0.94
N ILE A 162 5.76 38.36 -1.89
CA ILE A 162 6.64 37.21 -1.65
C ILE A 162 8.08 37.63 -1.95
N LYS A 163 8.97 37.41 -0.98
CA LYS A 163 10.39 37.79 -1.09
C LYS A 163 11.28 36.64 -1.56
N GLY A 164 10.91 35.41 -1.23
CA GLY A 164 11.55 34.17 -1.68
C GLY A 164 11.05 33.70 -3.06
N GLU A 165 11.45 32.50 -3.46
CA GLU A 165 10.99 31.91 -4.71
C GLU A 165 9.61 31.25 -4.53
N LEU A 166 8.69 31.58 -5.43
CA LEU A 166 7.53 30.73 -5.70
C LEU A 166 8.03 29.58 -6.57
N LEU A 167 7.90 28.35 -6.09
CA LEU A 167 8.14 27.15 -6.89
C LEU A 167 6.80 26.51 -7.29
N PRO A 168 6.02 27.11 -8.20
CA PRO A 168 4.84 26.47 -8.75
C PRO A 168 5.25 25.38 -9.76
N LYS A 169 4.33 24.43 -9.94
CA LYS A 169 4.38 23.19 -10.75
C LYS A 169 4.96 23.29 -12.18
N GLU A 170 5.28 24.46 -12.72
CA GLU A 170 5.63 24.63 -14.15
C GLU A 170 7.04 24.16 -14.56
N LYS A 171 7.83 23.63 -13.63
CA LYS A 171 9.02 22.83 -13.97
C LYS A 171 8.95 21.38 -13.53
N LEU A 172 7.75 20.87 -13.31
CA LEU A 172 7.52 19.48 -13.00
C LEU A 172 6.59 18.88 -14.03
N HIS A 173 7.19 18.12 -14.95
CA HIS A 173 6.50 17.36 -15.99
C HIS A 173 5.27 16.65 -15.41
N GLU A 174 4.11 17.04 -15.91
CA GLU A 174 2.90 16.22 -15.79
C GLU A 174 3.16 14.88 -16.46
N GLY A 175 3.30 13.83 -15.64
CA GLY A 175 3.43 12.45 -16.09
C GLY A 175 4.32 11.56 -15.23
N THR A 176 5.17 12.13 -14.35
CA THR A 176 6.23 11.35 -13.71
C THR A 176 5.96 11.04 -12.24
N ARG A 177 5.19 11.87 -11.52
CA ARG A 177 4.98 11.71 -10.07
C ARG A 177 3.59 11.19 -9.75
N LYS A 178 3.52 10.19 -8.87
CA LYS A 178 2.29 9.59 -8.37
C LYS A 178 2.29 9.61 -6.84
N THR A 179 1.15 9.97 -6.25
CA THR A 179 0.95 9.89 -4.80
C THR A 179 -0.39 9.24 -4.55
N ASP A 180 -0.38 8.09 -3.89
CA ASP A 180 -1.57 7.35 -3.52
C ASP A 180 -1.72 7.38 -2.00
N PHE A 181 -2.94 7.65 -1.53
CA PHE A 181 -3.32 7.50 -0.13
C PHE A 181 -4.25 6.30 -0.01
N ASP A 182 -3.94 5.38 0.91
CA ASP A 182 -4.78 4.24 1.21
C ASP A 182 -5.25 4.25 2.66
N MET A 183 -6.44 3.70 2.85
CA MET A 183 -6.94 3.32 4.17
C MET A 183 -7.38 1.87 4.09
N SER A 184 -6.93 1.09 5.07
CA SER A 184 -7.28 -0.32 5.14
C SER A 184 -7.53 -0.73 6.58
N ALA A 185 -8.12 -1.91 6.75
CA ALA A 185 -8.30 -2.52 8.04
C ALA A 185 -7.94 -4.00 7.95
N ARG A 186 -7.34 -4.52 9.02
CA ARG A 186 -7.09 -5.95 9.18
C ARG A 186 -7.56 -6.43 10.53
N PHE A 187 -7.70 -7.74 10.65
CA PHE A 187 -8.05 -8.37 11.92
C PHE A 187 -7.24 -9.65 12.12
N ASN A 188 -6.75 -9.86 13.33
CA ASN A 188 -6.20 -11.14 13.78
C ASN A 188 -6.33 -11.25 15.31
N ARG A 189 -6.05 -12.44 15.87
CA ARG A 189 -6.24 -12.72 17.30
C ARG A 189 -5.23 -12.06 18.24
N VAL A 190 -4.07 -11.63 17.71
CA VAL A 190 -2.98 -11.03 18.51
C VAL A 190 -3.04 -9.50 18.54
N GLU A 191 -3.50 -8.86 17.48
CA GLU A 191 -3.65 -7.41 17.34
C GLU A 191 -5.09 -6.94 17.51
N GLY A 192 -6.07 -7.83 17.27
CA GLY A 192 -7.47 -7.47 17.15
C GLY A 192 -7.78 -6.76 15.84
N PHE A 193 -8.82 -5.92 15.85
CA PHE A 193 -9.05 -4.98 14.76
C PHE A 193 -7.89 -3.99 14.72
N THR A 194 -7.37 -3.73 13.52
CA THR A 194 -6.28 -2.80 13.28
C THR A 194 -6.69 -1.90 12.12
N LEU A 195 -6.71 -0.60 12.36
CA LEU A 195 -6.94 0.41 11.32
C LEU A 195 -5.58 0.88 10.81
N LEU A 196 -5.41 0.92 9.50
CA LEU A 196 -4.18 1.33 8.82
C LEU A 196 -4.46 2.45 7.85
N SER A 197 -3.44 3.27 7.62
CA SER A 197 -3.39 4.27 6.59
C SER A 197 -1.99 4.25 5.98
N GLY A 198 -1.93 4.35 4.66
CA GLY A 198 -0.70 4.37 3.89
C GLY A 198 -0.65 5.57 2.96
N ILE A 199 0.58 6.04 2.72
CA ILE A 199 0.93 6.99 1.67
C ILE A 199 2.03 6.34 0.85
N HIS A 200 1.80 6.23 -0.46
CA HIS A 200 2.78 5.75 -1.42
C HIS A 200 3.10 6.87 -2.42
N TYR A 201 4.33 7.33 -2.41
CA TYR A 201 4.87 8.27 -3.39
C TYR A 201 5.82 7.52 -4.32
N SER A 202 5.64 7.69 -5.63
CA SER A 202 6.57 7.19 -6.64
C SER A 202 6.83 8.21 -7.72
N GLU A 203 8.04 8.16 -8.29
CA GLU A 203 8.43 9.00 -9.42
C GLU A 203 9.02 8.15 -10.56
N ALA A 204 8.34 8.14 -11.71
CA ALA A 204 8.66 7.34 -12.89
C ALA A 204 10.05 7.62 -13.46
N ASP A 205 10.56 8.84 -13.29
CA ASP A 205 11.90 9.25 -13.75
C ASP A 205 12.99 8.96 -12.72
N TYR A 206 12.62 8.48 -11.53
CA TYR A 206 13.52 8.15 -10.43
C TYR A 206 14.44 9.31 -9.98
N GLU A 207 14.07 10.57 -10.23
CA GLU A 207 14.83 11.73 -9.74
C GLU A 207 14.77 11.86 -8.21
N LEU A 208 13.59 11.61 -7.63
CA LEU A 208 13.38 11.48 -6.19
C LEU A 208 13.17 10.00 -5.82
N PRO A 209 13.40 9.64 -4.55
CA PRO A 209 13.13 8.30 -4.08
C PRO A 209 11.63 8.04 -4.02
N ASP A 210 11.25 6.79 -4.28
CA ASP A 210 9.94 6.28 -3.88
C ASP A 210 9.88 6.28 -2.35
N ILE A 211 8.73 6.65 -1.79
CA ILE A 211 8.51 6.75 -0.35
C ILE A 211 7.23 6.01 0.00
N ASP A 212 7.34 5.12 0.99
CA ASP A 212 6.24 4.36 1.55
C ASP A 212 6.08 4.70 3.03
N ILE A 213 4.90 5.21 3.43
CA ILE A 213 4.59 5.51 4.83
C ILE A 213 3.32 4.77 5.19
N ASN A 214 3.45 3.69 5.94
CA ASN A 214 2.32 2.92 6.44
C ASN A 214 2.26 3.06 7.95
N VAL A 215 1.12 3.46 8.49
CA VAL A 215 0.88 3.58 9.94
C VAL A 215 -0.44 2.92 10.30
N GLY A 216 -0.50 2.30 11.48
CA GLY A 216 -1.75 1.70 11.93
C GLY A 216 -1.81 1.51 13.44
N TYR A 217 -3.04 1.44 13.97
CA TYR A 217 -3.26 1.21 15.38
C TYR A 217 -3.99 -0.12 15.61
N ALA A 218 -3.32 -1.04 16.32
CA ALA A 218 -3.84 -2.34 16.69
C ALA A 218 -4.57 -2.27 18.04
N PHE A 219 -5.90 -2.39 18.03
CA PHE A 219 -6.75 -2.03 19.17
C PHE A 219 -6.67 -3.03 20.34
N ALA A 220 -6.49 -4.33 20.08
CA ALA A 220 -6.41 -5.31 21.17
C ALA A 220 -5.01 -5.35 21.79
N SER A 221 -3.96 -5.17 21.00
CA SER A 221 -2.58 -5.08 21.52
C SER A 221 -2.27 -3.70 22.10
N LYS A 222 -3.07 -2.68 21.79
CA LYS A 222 -2.90 -1.26 22.15
C LYS A 222 -1.56 -0.70 21.68
N ARG A 223 -1.16 -1.04 20.46
CA ARG A 223 0.15 -0.67 19.89
C ARG A 223 0.00 -0.04 18.52
N TRP A 224 0.90 0.89 18.25
CA TRP A 224 1.12 1.42 16.92
C TRP A 224 2.01 0.47 16.12
N ASN A 225 1.60 0.26 14.89
CA ASN A 225 2.37 -0.37 13.84
C ASN A 225 2.79 0.71 12.84
N TYR A 226 3.98 0.55 12.29
CA TYR A 226 4.45 1.40 11.21
C TYR A 226 5.40 0.62 10.30
N ASP A 227 5.43 1.00 9.03
CA ASP A 227 6.43 0.60 8.04
C ASP A 227 6.75 1.84 7.20
N LEU A 228 7.97 2.36 7.35
CA LEU A 228 8.45 3.55 6.67
C LEU A 228 9.57 3.13 5.73
N GLY A 229 9.29 3.13 4.43
CA GLY A 229 10.20 2.73 3.37
C GLY A 229 10.65 3.90 2.52
N PHE A 230 11.86 3.83 2.00
CA PHE A 230 12.26 4.63 0.85
C PHE A 230 13.12 3.80 -0.10
N ARG A 231 13.05 4.10 -1.40
CA ARG A 231 13.86 3.46 -2.43
C ARG A 231 14.29 4.50 -3.45
N GLN A 232 15.59 4.62 -3.65
CA GLN A 232 16.16 5.42 -4.74
C GLN A 232 16.66 4.48 -5.84
N GLN A 233 16.25 4.74 -7.08
CA GLN A 233 16.75 4.04 -8.26
C GLN A 233 17.61 4.99 -9.11
N PHE A 234 18.58 4.41 -9.83
CA PHE A 234 19.49 5.13 -10.72
C PHE A 234 19.53 4.49 -12.10
N GLY A 235 18.99 5.21 -13.07
CA GLY A 235 18.83 4.75 -14.46
C GLY A 235 17.73 3.71 -14.62
N ASP A 236 17.44 3.38 -15.88
CA ASP A 236 16.30 2.49 -16.21
C ASP A 236 16.79 1.10 -16.60
N LYS A 237 17.88 1.03 -17.37
CA LYS A 237 18.45 -0.22 -17.87
C LYS A 237 19.59 -0.68 -16.97
N TRP A 238 19.50 -1.90 -16.47
CA TRP A 238 20.42 -2.42 -15.45
C TRP A 238 20.46 -1.56 -14.18
N ALA A 239 19.32 -0.95 -13.86
CA ALA A 239 19.17 0.05 -12.83
C ALA A 239 19.73 -0.42 -11.49
N PHE A 240 20.60 0.39 -10.89
CA PHE A 240 20.98 0.20 -9.50
C PHE A 240 19.96 0.87 -8.61
N TYR A 241 19.67 0.28 -7.47
CA TYR A 241 18.81 0.90 -6.47
C TYR A 241 19.34 0.64 -5.07
N PHE A 242 19.00 1.53 -4.16
CA PHE A 242 19.20 1.32 -2.74
C PHE A 242 18.00 1.84 -1.98
N GLY A 243 17.82 1.34 -0.77
CA GLY A 243 16.70 1.77 0.05
C GLY A 243 16.82 1.23 1.46
N GLY A 244 15.77 1.49 2.23
CA GLY A 244 15.65 0.94 3.56
C GLY A 244 14.25 1.09 4.11
N ASN A 245 13.96 0.27 5.13
CA ASN A 245 12.70 0.27 5.83
C ASN A 245 12.94 0.41 7.33
N LEU A 246 12.10 1.18 8.01
CA LEU A 246 11.98 1.23 9.46
C LEU A 246 10.59 0.75 9.84
N TYR A 247 10.50 -0.31 10.64
CA TYR A 247 9.22 -0.96 10.90
C TYR A 247 9.02 -1.41 12.34
N GLN A 248 7.75 -1.52 12.73
CA GLN A 248 7.29 -2.17 13.96
C GLN A 248 5.90 -2.77 13.73
N GLY A 249 5.69 -4.00 14.19
CA GLY A 249 4.34 -4.59 14.23
C GLY A 249 4.36 -6.11 14.40
N ALA A 250 3.17 -6.72 14.36
CA ALA A 250 3.06 -8.16 14.21
C ALA A 250 3.34 -8.56 12.75
N THR A 251 4.11 -9.63 12.57
CA THR A 251 4.42 -10.26 11.28
C THR A 251 4.25 -11.78 11.37
N THR A 252 4.24 -12.47 10.24
CA THR A 252 4.07 -13.92 10.16
C THR A 252 4.87 -14.52 8.99
N PRO A 253 5.47 -15.71 9.13
CA PRO A 253 6.09 -16.42 8.00
C PRO A 253 5.04 -17.11 7.10
N ASP A 254 3.75 -16.99 7.41
CA ASP A 254 2.68 -17.77 6.80
C ASP A 254 2.04 -17.11 5.56
N LEU A 255 2.52 -15.92 5.15
CA LEU A 255 1.94 -15.14 4.05
C LEU A 255 1.95 -15.87 2.71
N TRP A 256 2.94 -16.74 2.46
CA TRP A 256 3.00 -17.54 1.22
C TRP A 256 1.91 -18.62 1.13
N ARG A 257 1.22 -18.93 2.24
CA ARG A 257 0.17 -19.97 2.31
C ARG A 257 -1.24 -19.38 2.35
N PHE A 258 -1.38 -18.22 2.99
CA PHE A 258 -2.67 -17.61 3.26
C PHE A 258 -2.45 -16.12 3.39
N SER A 259 -3.17 -15.30 2.61
CA SER A 259 -2.95 -13.85 2.63
C SER A 259 -3.50 -13.20 3.90
N GLN A 260 -3.08 -11.97 4.14
CA GLN A 260 -3.53 -11.17 5.28
C GLN A 260 -5.02 -10.79 5.18
N SER A 261 -5.52 -10.57 3.97
CA SER A 261 -6.93 -10.31 3.69
C SER A 261 -7.79 -11.55 3.96
N GLU A 262 -7.38 -12.72 3.45
CA GLU A 262 -8.02 -14.01 3.74
C GLU A 262 -8.08 -14.28 5.24
N ASN A 263 -6.97 -14.08 5.96
CA ASN A 263 -6.91 -14.26 7.42
C ASN A 263 -7.78 -13.27 8.19
N THR A 264 -7.90 -12.03 7.70
CA THR A 264 -8.81 -11.02 8.27
C THR A 264 -10.26 -11.46 8.16
N LEU A 265 -10.68 -11.92 6.97
CA LEU A 265 -12.04 -12.40 6.74
C LEU A 265 -12.33 -13.67 7.55
N ALA A 266 -11.40 -14.62 7.55
CA ALA A 266 -11.47 -15.83 8.39
C ALA A 266 -11.67 -15.47 9.87
N GLY A 267 -10.90 -14.49 10.37
CA GLY A 267 -10.96 -14.06 11.75
C GLY A 267 -12.27 -13.36 12.11
N LEU A 268 -12.72 -12.42 11.28
CA LEU A 268 -13.93 -11.61 11.52
C LEU A 268 -15.24 -12.39 11.37
N PHE A 269 -15.30 -13.32 10.41
CA PHE A 269 -16.56 -13.96 10.02
C PHE A 269 -16.66 -15.43 10.47
N PHE A 270 -15.52 -16.12 10.61
CA PHE A 270 -15.50 -17.56 10.92
C PHE A 270 -14.82 -17.90 12.24
N LYS A 271 -14.18 -16.90 12.87
CA LYS A 271 -13.37 -17.05 14.07
C LYS A 271 -12.24 -18.08 13.90
N GLU A 272 -11.66 -18.09 12.70
CA GLU A 272 -10.48 -18.88 12.35
C GLU A 272 -9.33 -17.91 12.07
N ASP A 273 -8.15 -18.19 12.61
CA ASP A 273 -6.95 -17.37 12.40
C ASP A 273 -5.78 -18.32 12.18
N TYR A 274 -5.34 -18.43 10.94
CA TYR A 274 -4.38 -19.41 10.50
C TYR A 274 -2.95 -18.96 10.77
N HIS A 275 -2.66 -17.67 10.76
CA HIS A 275 -1.29 -17.17 10.93
C HIS A 275 -0.73 -17.36 12.33
N ASP A 276 0.54 -17.71 12.46
CA ASP A 276 1.31 -17.56 13.69
C ASP A 276 2.12 -16.27 13.65
N PHE A 277 1.94 -15.43 14.67
CA PHE A 277 2.48 -14.06 14.66
C PHE A 277 3.62 -13.90 15.64
N TYR A 278 4.67 -13.18 15.24
CA TYR A 278 5.65 -12.64 16.17
C TYR A 278 5.78 -11.14 15.96
N ARG A 279 6.31 -10.45 16.97
CA ARG A 279 6.59 -9.02 16.87
C ARG A 279 7.94 -8.84 16.22
N LYS A 280 8.00 -7.95 15.22
CA LYS A 280 9.25 -7.38 14.74
C LYS A 280 9.32 -5.89 15.05
N LYS A 281 10.50 -5.40 15.40
CA LYS A 281 10.84 -3.98 15.43
C LYS A 281 12.27 -3.80 14.97
N GLY A 282 12.51 -3.06 13.91
CA GLY A 282 13.85 -2.97 13.35
C GLY A 282 13.96 -2.06 12.16
N ALA A 283 15.13 -2.11 11.55
CA ALA A 283 15.41 -1.47 10.28
C ALA A 283 16.09 -2.46 9.33
N MET A 284 15.86 -2.27 8.04
CA MET A 284 16.53 -2.97 6.95
C MET A 284 17.14 -1.92 6.03
N VAL A 285 18.34 -2.19 5.52
CA VAL A 285 18.92 -1.46 4.39
C VAL A 285 19.22 -2.46 3.28
N TYR A 286 19.04 -2.05 2.03
CA TYR A 286 19.28 -2.92 0.89
C TYR A 286 19.87 -2.17 -0.29
N PHE A 287 20.62 -2.92 -1.10
CA PHE A 287 21.21 -2.49 -2.36
C PHE A 287 20.90 -3.55 -3.39
N GLY A 288 20.46 -3.13 -4.57
CA GLY A 288 20.14 -4.06 -5.63
C GLY A 288 20.43 -3.53 -7.01
N GLN A 289 20.36 -4.45 -7.97
CA GLN A 289 20.57 -4.19 -9.37
C GLN A 289 19.55 -4.96 -10.19
N GLN A 290 18.91 -4.28 -11.14
CA GLN A 290 18.17 -4.93 -12.21
C GLN A 290 19.16 -5.60 -13.18
N LEU A 291 18.97 -6.88 -13.47
CA LEU A 291 19.83 -7.65 -14.36
C LEU A 291 19.22 -7.86 -15.76
N GLY A 292 18.10 -7.19 -16.02
CA GLY A 292 17.32 -7.31 -17.26
C GLY A 292 15.91 -6.76 -17.04
N GLU A 293 14.99 -7.16 -17.93
CA GLU A 293 13.57 -6.79 -17.83
C GLU A 293 12.86 -7.54 -16.70
N TYR A 294 13.29 -8.78 -16.43
CA TYR A 294 12.59 -9.69 -15.51
C TYR A 294 13.38 -9.98 -14.23
N SER A 295 14.68 -9.70 -14.19
CA SER A 295 15.56 -10.19 -13.13
C SER A 295 16.13 -9.08 -12.27
N SER A 296 16.22 -9.36 -10.96
CA SER A 296 16.85 -8.48 -9.98
C SER A 296 17.73 -9.27 -9.01
N LEU A 297 18.78 -8.62 -8.52
CA LEU A 297 19.62 -9.12 -7.44
C LEU A 297 19.69 -8.06 -6.34
N GLN A 298 19.49 -8.46 -5.09
CA GLN A 298 19.50 -7.58 -3.93
C GLN A 298 20.31 -8.19 -2.80
N VAL A 299 21.16 -7.38 -2.18
CA VAL A 299 21.83 -7.65 -0.91
C VAL A 299 21.17 -6.79 0.16
N GLU A 300 20.90 -7.37 1.31
CA GLU A 300 20.23 -6.67 2.42
C GLU A 300 20.90 -6.95 3.76
N TYR A 301 20.78 -5.98 4.67
CA TYR A 301 21.16 -6.14 6.07
C TYR A 301 20.00 -5.68 6.96
N THR A 302 19.64 -6.51 7.92
CA THR A 302 18.56 -6.28 8.87
C THR A 302 19.08 -6.25 10.30
N ALA A 303 18.64 -5.24 11.04
CA ALA A 303 18.83 -5.08 12.47
C ALA A 303 17.46 -5.00 13.15
N GLN A 304 17.07 -6.05 13.86
CA GLN A 304 15.70 -6.23 14.36
C GLN A 304 15.71 -6.81 15.78
N VAL A 305 14.68 -6.48 16.56
CA VAL A 305 14.36 -7.17 17.81
C VAL A 305 13.07 -7.94 17.62
N ASN A 306 13.12 -9.24 17.87
CA ASN A 306 11.97 -10.13 17.85
C ASN A 306 11.32 -10.22 19.23
N GLY A 307 10.01 -10.46 19.25
CA GLY A 307 9.31 -10.77 20.49
C GLY A 307 8.09 -11.64 20.29
N ILE A 308 7.74 -12.40 21.33
CA ILE A 308 6.59 -13.29 21.31
C ILE A 308 5.30 -12.46 21.42
N LEU A 309 4.28 -12.89 20.69
CA LEU A 309 2.93 -12.35 20.79
C LEU A 309 1.98 -13.41 21.34
N GLU A 310 1.10 -13.01 22.24
CA GLU A 310 0.04 -13.88 22.78
C GLU A 310 -1.29 -13.51 22.14
N LYS A 311 -2.25 -14.43 22.18
CA LYS A 311 -3.64 -14.10 21.85
C LYS A 311 -4.15 -12.98 22.77
N ARG A 312 -4.61 -11.86 22.19
CA ARG A 312 -5.10 -10.68 22.93
C ARG A 312 -6.62 -10.52 22.87
N THR A 313 -7.28 -11.11 21.88
CA THR A 313 -8.73 -11.02 21.74
C THR A 313 -9.36 -12.36 21.40
N ASN A 314 -10.60 -12.53 21.85
CA ASN A 314 -11.52 -13.56 21.37
C ASN A 314 -12.81 -12.96 20.80
N LYS A 315 -12.85 -11.62 20.65
CA LYS A 315 -13.97 -10.87 20.11
C LYS A 315 -13.84 -10.79 18.60
N THR A 316 -14.95 -10.99 17.91
CA THR A 316 -15.10 -11.00 16.45
C THR A 316 -16.55 -10.65 16.12
N ILE A 317 -16.87 -10.43 14.85
CA ILE A 317 -18.23 -10.08 14.41
C ILE A 317 -19.12 -11.33 14.38
N PHE A 318 -18.62 -12.45 13.81
CA PHE A 318 -19.34 -13.73 13.72
C PHE A 318 -18.47 -14.93 14.16
N GLY A 319 -19.10 -16.09 14.40
CA GLY A 319 -18.39 -17.31 14.85
C GLY A 319 -18.84 -17.86 16.21
N GLY A 320 -19.93 -17.31 16.78
CA GLY A 320 -20.64 -17.89 17.93
C GLY A 320 -19.74 -18.22 19.12
N LYS A 321 -19.87 -19.46 19.63
CA LYS A 321 -19.14 -19.98 20.81
C LYS A 321 -17.73 -20.50 20.52
N LYS A 322 -17.25 -20.45 19.27
CA LYS A 322 -15.87 -20.84 18.97
C LYS A 322 -14.88 -19.97 19.76
N HIS A 323 -13.66 -20.47 19.91
CA HIS A 323 -12.54 -19.73 20.47
C HIS A 323 -11.38 -19.75 19.48
N PHE A 324 -10.68 -18.63 19.33
CA PHE A 324 -9.41 -18.65 18.60
C PHE A 324 -8.39 -19.53 19.32
N ARG A 325 -7.62 -20.27 18.53
CA ARG A 325 -6.44 -21.01 18.98
C ARG A 325 -5.41 -20.07 19.62
N GLU A 326 -4.54 -20.61 20.47
CA GLU A 326 -3.38 -19.85 20.95
C GLU A 326 -2.42 -19.50 19.80
N ASN A 327 -1.58 -18.50 20.01
CA ASN A 327 -0.53 -18.20 19.03
C ASN A 327 0.55 -19.29 19.06
N PHE A 328 1.04 -19.73 17.90
CA PHE A 328 1.92 -20.89 17.76
C PHE A 328 1.36 -22.18 18.41
N SER A 329 0.05 -22.44 18.26
CA SER A 329 -0.63 -23.60 18.87
C SER A 329 -0.17 -24.98 18.38
N THR A 330 0.69 -25.04 17.36
CA THR A 330 1.32 -26.29 16.88
C THR A 330 2.44 -26.77 17.81
N VAL A 331 2.94 -25.90 18.69
CA VAL A 331 3.90 -26.24 19.74
C VAL A 331 3.30 -25.95 21.12
N LEU A 332 3.89 -26.53 22.17
CA LEU A 332 3.47 -26.23 23.54
C LEU A 332 3.82 -24.79 23.90
N SER A 333 2.92 -24.12 24.63
CA SER A 333 3.03 -22.70 24.99
C SER A 333 4.21 -22.37 25.89
N ASP A 334 4.76 -23.35 26.61
CA ASP A 334 5.94 -23.25 27.47
C ASP A 334 7.19 -23.90 26.84
N SER A 335 7.12 -24.26 25.55
CA SER A 335 8.23 -24.93 24.88
C SER A 335 9.41 -23.98 24.64
N VAL A 336 10.61 -24.57 24.70
CA VAL A 336 11.86 -23.91 24.29
C VAL A 336 11.80 -23.40 22.85
N ALA A 337 10.98 -24.04 21.99
CA ALA A 337 10.76 -23.57 20.62
C ALA A 337 10.08 -22.20 20.59
N LEU A 338 9.04 -21.97 21.39
CA LEU A 338 8.39 -20.66 21.43
C LEU A 338 9.33 -19.57 21.97
N MET A 339 10.10 -19.88 23.02
CA MET A 339 11.09 -18.97 23.59
C MET A 339 12.21 -18.61 22.59
N SER A 340 12.50 -19.48 21.61
CA SER A 340 13.55 -19.25 20.61
C SER A 340 13.26 -18.12 19.63
N ILE A 341 12.03 -17.57 19.61
CA ILE A 341 11.67 -16.44 18.74
C ILE A 341 12.24 -15.12 19.25
N GLU A 342 12.32 -14.93 20.58
CA GLU A 342 12.67 -13.64 21.19
C GLU A 342 14.18 -13.40 21.18
N GLY A 343 14.60 -12.20 20.80
CA GLY A 343 16.02 -11.82 20.79
C GLY A 343 16.37 -10.75 19.76
N ASP A 344 17.62 -10.31 19.79
CA ASP A 344 18.22 -9.38 18.84
C ASP A 344 18.68 -10.12 17.58
N LEU A 345 18.07 -9.82 16.44
CA LEU A 345 18.38 -10.37 15.12
C LEU A 345 19.28 -9.42 14.33
N ARG A 346 20.44 -9.94 13.91
CA ARG A 346 21.34 -9.33 12.93
C ARG A 346 21.47 -10.29 11.76
N LEU A 347 21.02 -9.86 10.59
CA LEU A 347 20.80 -10.73 9.44
C LEU A 347 21.39 -10.08 8.19
N ALA A 348 22.19 -10.82 7.43
CA ALA A 348 22.53 -10.45 6.06
C ALA A 348 21.77 -11.37 5.10
N GLY A 349 21.33 -10.83 3.97
CA GLY A 349 20.53 -11.54 2.99
C GLY A 349 20.97 -11.29 1.56
N LEU A 350 20.72 -12.27 0.70
CA LEU A 350 20.82 -12.19 -0.75
C LEU A 350 19.49 -12.66 -1.34
N ARG A 351 18.90 -11.85 -2.22
CA ARG A 351 17.66 -12.13 -2.93
C ARG A 351 17.92 -12.05 -4.42
N PHE A 352 17.65 -13.13 -5.13
CA PHE A 352 17.50 -13.14 -6.57
C PHE A 352 16.03 -13.31 -6.91
N ALA A 353 15.50 -12.48 -7.81
CA ALA A 353 14.16 -12.64 -8.33
C ALA A 353 14.16 -12.61 -9.86
N TRP A 354 13.31 -13.42 -10.47
CA TRP A 354 12.94 -13.38 -11.88
C TRP A 354 11.42 -13.38 -11.96
N ASP A 355 10.81 -12.36 -12.57
CA ASP A 355 9.37 -12.33 -12.83
C ASP A 355 9.11 -11.98 -14.29
N SER A 356 8.61 -12.97 -15.03
CA SER A 356 8.13 -12.79 -16.39
C SER A 356 6.67 -13.23 -16.53
N ARG A 357 5.92 -13.22 -15.43
CA ARG A 357 4.49 -13.51 -15.44
C ARG A 357 3.76 -12.45 -16.26
N SER A 358 2.72 -12.87 -16.95
CA SER A 358 1.89 -11.97 -17.75
C SER A 358 1.08 -10.97 -16.92
N ASP A 359 0.77 -11.34 -15.68
CA ASP A 359 -0.02 -10.60 -14.72
C ASP A 359 0.40 -11.04 -13.30
N ASP A 360 0.40 -10.12 -12.34
CA ASP A 360 0.85 -10.37 -10.98
C ASP A 360 -0.24 -11.00 -10.09
N ILE A 361 -1.51 -10.77 -10.43
CA ILE A 361 -2.70 -11.25 -9.69
C ILE A 361 -3.23 -12.56 -10.31
N TRP A 362 -3.41 -12.60 -11.63
CA TRP A 362 -3.95 -13.72 -12.39
C TRP A 362 -3.05 -14.10 -13.58
N PRO A 363 -1.88 -14.68 -13.31
CA PRO A 363 -0.97 -15.15 -14.35
C PRO A 363 -1.54 -16.37 -15.10
N HIS A 364 -1.63 -16.26 -16.43
CA HIS A 364 -1.90 -17.37 -17.35
C HIS A 364 -0.65 -17.90 -18.05
N ASN A 365 0.41 -17.09 -18.07
CA ASN A 365 1.66 -17.40 -18.76
C ASN A 365 2.86 -16.81 -18.00
N GLY A 366 4.02 -17.42 -18.19
CA GLY A 366 5.29 -16.93 -17.65
C GLY A 366 5.66 -17.58 -16.32
N GLN A 367 6.68 -17.03 -15.67
CA GLN A 367 7.29 -17.64 -14.50
C GLN A 367 7.70 -16.60 -13.45
N PHE A 368 7.60 -17.00 -12.19
CA PHE A 368 8.18 -16.29 -11.06
C PHE A 368 9.18 -17.22 -10.38
N ILE A 369 10.42 -16.76 -10.21
CA ILE A 369 11.48 -17.46 -9.50
C ILE A 369 12.02 -16.52 -8.44
N GLU A 370 12.11 -16.99 -7.22
CA GLU A 370 12.74 -16.29 -6.11
C GLU A 370 13.71 -17.24 -5.41
N VAL A 371 14.93 -16.78 -5.17
CA VAL A 371 15.91 -17.47 -4.33
C VAL A 371 16.35 -16.50 -3.25
N LEU A 372 16.17 -16.92 -2.01
CA LEU A 372 16.53 -16.17 -0.81
C LEU A 372 17.61 -16.95 -0.08
N TRP A 373 18.70 -16.28 0.23
CA TRP A 373 19.67 -16.78 1.18
C TRP A 373 19.79 -15.77 2.32
N GLU A 374 19.74 -16.25 3.56
CA GLU A 374 19.87 -15.42 4.75
C GLU A 374 20.81 -16.06 5.77
N THR A 375 21.58 -15.21 6.46
CA THR A 375 22.58 -15.63 7.45
C THR A 375 22.54 -14.70 8.66
N ALA A 376 22.57 -15.27 9.86
CA ALA A 376 22.46 -14.55 11.13
C ALA A 376 23.59 -14.92 12.11
N GLY A 377 24.01 -13.97 12.95
CA GLY A 377 25.05 -14.14 13.97
C GLY A 377 26.34 -14.70 13.39
N ASP A 378 26.88 -15.77 13.98
CA ASP A 378 28.10 -16.48 13.54
C ASP A 378 27.92 -17.33 12.25
N GLY A 379 27.06 -16.89 11.33
CA GLY A 379 26.77 -17.60 10.09
C GLY A 379 27.89 -17.51 9.04
N MET A 380 27.57 -17.88 7.80
CA MET A 380 28.55 -18.00 6.69
C MET A 380 29.33 -16.72 6.35
N VAL A 381 28.88 -15.54 6.75
CA VAL A 381 29.57 -14.25 6.50
C VAL A 381 30.38 -13.74 7.69
N GLY A 382 30.50 -14.53 8.75
CA GLY A 382 31.12 -14.14 10.00
C GLY A 382 30.13 -13.52 10.99
N ASP A 383 30.61 -13.20 12.18
CA ASP A 383 29.80 -12.70 13.30
C ASP A 383 29.13 -11.35 12.98
N LEU A 384 27.82 -11.38 12.75
CA LEU A 384 26.97 -10.20 12.59
C LEU A 384 26.45 -9.64 13.93
N GLY A 385 26.71 -10.33 15.05
CA GLY A 385 26.15 -10.10 16.37
C GLY A 385 24.71 -10.62 16.52
N GLY A 386 24.08 -10.28 17.65
CA GLY A 386 22.71 -10.72 17.97
C GLY A 386 22.65 -12.09 18.67
N ASP A 387 21.43 -12.55 18.91
CA ASP A 387 21.13 -13.77 19.69
C ASP A 387 20.89 -15.01 18.82
N PHE A 388 20.85 -14.85 17.50
CA PHE A 388 20.54 -15.93 16.54
C PHE A 388 21.76 -16.30 15.72
N SER A 389 21.96 -17.60 15.47
CA SER A 389 23.02 -18.10 14.58
C SER A 389 22.47 -19.20 13.68
N TYR A 390 22.36 -18.91 12.39
CA TYR A 390 21.88 -19.85 11.38
C TYR A 390 22.17 -19.36 9.95
N ASP A 391 22.07 -20.28 9.00
CA ASP A 391 22.01 -20.01 7.56
C ASP A 391 20.79 -20.70 6.97
N ILE A 392 20.04 -20.00 6.12
CA ILE A 392 18.89 -20.54 5.40
C ILE A 392 19.05 -20.22 3.91
N ILE A 393 18.72 -21.19 3.07
CA ILE A 393 18.41 -20.94 1.66
C ILE A 393 16.99 -21.42 1.37
N GLU A 394 16.18 -20.58 0.74
CA GLU A 394 14.85 -20.89 0.22
C GLU A 394 14.77 -20.58 -1.26
N ALA A 395 14.01 -21.39 -1.99
CA ALA A 395 13.68 -21.14 -3.38
C ALA A 395 12.19 -21.36 -3.63
N LEU A 396 11.58 -20.46 -4.38
CA LEU A 396 10.21 -20.54 -4.88
C LEU A 396 10.24 -20.41 -6.40
N ILE A 397 9.57 -21.32 -7.09
CA ILE A 397 9.40 -21.32 -8.54
C ILE A 397 7.91 -21.50 -8.81
N SER A 398 7.31 -20.58 -9.55
CA SER A 398 5.95 -20.70 -10.09
C SER A 398 6.02 -20.57 -11.61
N HIS A 399 5.37 -21.46 -12.35
CA HIS A 399 5.31 -21.47 -13.81
C HIS A 399 3.87 -21.63 -14.27
N TYR A 400 3.47 -20.79 -15.23
CA TYR A 400 2.14 -20.81 -15.81
C TYR A 400 2.25 -21.12 -17.30
N GLN A 401 1.56 -22.17 -17.72
CA GLN A 401 1.62 -22.68 -19.08
C GLN A 401 0.22 -22.68 -19.70
N PRO A 402 -0.08 -21.79 -20.66
CA PRO A 402 -1.31 -21.90 -21.42
C PRO A 402 -1.30 -23.19 -22.25
N LEU A 403 -2.42 -23.91 -22.25
CA LEU A 403 -2.63 -25.14 -23.03
C LEU A 403 -3.60 -24.90 -24.19
N THR A 404 -4.68 -24.18 -23.92
CA THR A 404 -5.70 -23.74 -24.88
C THR A 404 -6.18 -22.34 -24.46
N PRO A 405 -7.01 -21.64 -25.25
CA PRO A 405 -7.54 -20.33 -24.85
C PRO A 405 -8.25 -20.28 -23.49
N ASN A 406 -8.81 -21.41 -23.02
CA ASN A 406 -9.59 -21.49 -21.78
C ASN A 406 -8.99 -22.49 -20.77
N GLN A 407 -7.75 -22.93 -20.98
CA GLN A 407 -7.13 -23.94 -20.11
C GLN A 407 -5.65 -23.67 -19.95
N TYR A 408 -5.15 -23.75 -18.72
CA TYR A 408 -3.74 -23.55 -18.41
C TYR A 408 -3.31 -24.37 -17.19
N LEU A 409 -2.01 -24.59 -17.06
CA LEU A 409 -1.40 -25.21 -15.89
C LEU A 409 -0.73 -24.13 -15.05
N GLY A 410 -0.96 -24.14 -13.75
CA GLY A 410 -0.11 -23.48 -12.78
C GLY A 410 0.72 -24.53 -12.05
N ILE A 411 2.02 -24.36 -12.00
CA ILE A 411 2.96 -25.25 -11.33
C ILE A 411 3.72 -24.44 -10.29
N ARG A 412 3.76 -24.91 -9.05
CA ARG A 412 4.54 -24.28 -7.98
C ARG A 412 5.48 -25.29 -7.34
N ALA A 413 6.73 -24.92 -7.15
CA ALA A 413 7.70 -25.66 -6.36
C ALA A 413 8.33 -24.71 -5.33
N LYS A 414 8.42 -25.15 -4.08
CA LYS A 414 9.06 -24.40 -3.00
C LYS A 414 9.95 -25.34 -2.19
N GLY A 415 11.12 -24.87 -1.77
CA GLY A 415 12.00 -25.65 -0.92
C GLY A 415 12.86 -24.75 -0.06
N GLY A 416 13.29 -25.29 1.07
CA GLY A 416 14.14 -24.58 2.02
C GLY A 416 15.03 -25.51 2.79
N TYR A 417 16.20 -25.00 3.16
CA TYR A 417 17.26 -25.78 3.75
C TYR A 417 18.03 -24.96 4.79
N SER A 418 18.29 -25.59 5.94
CA SER A 418 19.28 -25.18 6.92
C SER A 418 19.89 -26.40 7.62
N ASP A 419 21.20 -26.35 7.87
CA ASP A 419 21.89 -27.33 8.71
C ASP A 419 21.83 -27.00 10.20
N GLN A 420 21.47 -25.77 10.57
CA GLN A 420 21.42 -25.33 11.95
C GLN A 420 20.04 -25.51 12.60
N LYS A 421 20.01 -25.31 13.91
CA LYS A 421 18.78 -25.18 14.67
C LYS A 421 18.19 -23.79 14.42
N LEU A 422 17.00 -23.77 13.84
CA LEU A 422 16.29 -22.54 13.53
C LEU A 422 15.42 -22.08 14.71
N PRO A 423 15.26 -20.77 14.94
CA PRO A 423 14.19 -20.27 15.80
C PRO A 423 12.83 -20.64 15.19
N LEU A 424 11.79 -20.74 16.02
CA LEU A 424 10.48 -21.28 15.61
C LEU A 424 9.82 -20.49 14.46
N ASP A 425 10.03 -19.18 14.40
CA ASP A 425 9.53 -18.31 13.31
C ASP A 425 10.30 -18.49 11.99
N ARG A 426 11.35 -19.31 11.98
CA ARG A 426 12.09 -19.75 10.78
C ARG A 426 11.92 -21.24 10.48
N TRP A 427 11.09 -21.96 11.24
CA TRP A 427 10.76 -23.34 10.87
C TRP A 427 9.94 -23.36 9.57
N PHE A 428 10.18 -24.38 8.76
CA PHE A 428 9.36 -24.66 7.60
C PHE A 428 8.18 -25.52 8.01
N PHE A 429 7.00 -25.20 7.46
CA PHE A 429 5.76 -25.89 7.79
C PHE A 429 4.98 -26.22 6.51
N LEU A 430 4.45 -27.44 6.44
CA LEU A 430 3.56 -27.95 5.40
C LEU A 430 2.31 -28.57 6.03
N GLY A 431 1.20 -28.57 5.28
CA GLY A 431 -0.08 -29.10 5.73
C GLY A 431 -1.14 -28.00 5.79
N GLY A 432 -2.30 -28.28 5.20
CA GLY A 432 -3.44 -27.36 5.11
C GLY A 432 -3.31 -26.34 3.97
N VAL A 433 -4.01 -25.23 4.14
CA VAL A 433 -4.17 -24.19 3.10
C VAL A 433 -2.83 -23.68 2.57
N GLY A 434 -2.78 -23.44 1.25
CA GLY A 434 -1.60 -22.97 0.53
C GLY A 434 -0.43 -23.95 0.44
N SER A 435 -0.58 -25.17 0.95
CA SER A 435 0.45 -26.22 0.87
C SER A 435 -0.19 -27.58 0.56
N LEU A 436 -0.03 -28.59 1.43
CA LEU A 436 -0.66 -29.90 1.31
C LEU A 436 -2.14 -29.82 1.73
N ARG A 437 -3.02 -29.46 0.79
CA ARG A 437 -4.43 -29.14 1.08
C ARG A 437 -5.25 -30.29 1.67
N GLY A 438 -4.86 -31.54 1.44
CA GLY A 438 -5.56 -32.71 2.01
C GLY A 438 -5.20 -33.02 3.47
N TYR A 439 -4.28 -32.25 4.08
CA TYR A 439 -3.67 -32.53 5.38
C TYR A 439 -4.06 -31.49 6.42
N ASP A 440 -3.84 -31.82 7.70
CA ASP A 440 -4.15 -30.91 8.79
C ASP A 440 -3.19 -29.71 8.77
N TYR A 441 -3.63 -28.58 9.34
CA TYR A 441 -2.86 -27.34 9.31
C TYR A 441 -1.50 -27.51 10.01
N LYS A 442 -0.40 -27.23 9.29
CA LYS A 442 0.98 -27.36 9.77
C LYS A 442 1.30 -28.77 10.34
N GLU A 443 0.71 -29.84 9.78
CA GLU A 443 0.94 -31.23 10.20
C GLU A 443 2.41 -31.65 10.09
N PHE A 444 3.18 -31.07 9.15
CA PHE A 444 4.60 -31.38 8.93
C PHE A 444 5.46 -30.14 9.09
N PHE A 445 6.64 -30.29 9.70
CA PHE A 445 7.54 -29.17 9.92
C PHE A 445 9.00 -29.60 10.08
N GLY A 446 9.93 -28.66 9.92
CA GLY A 446 11.36 -28.94 10.02
C GLY A 446 12.25 -27.73 9.70
N ASN A 447 13.57 -27.96 9.65
CA ASN A 447 14.57 -27.03 9.10
C ASN A 447 14.98 -27.40 7.66
N ARG A 448 14.32 -28.41 7.07
CA ARG A 448 14.37 -28.74 5.65
C ARG A 448 12.97 -29.04 5.16
N TYR A 449 12.63 -28.57 3.96
CA TYR A 449 11.39 -28.94 3.30
C TYR A 449 11.49 -28.87 1.79
N VAL A 450 10.63 -29.64 1.13
CA VAL A 450 10.32 -29.51 -0.29
C VAL A 450 8.82 -29.65 -0.48
N PHE A 451 8.26 -28.83 -1.35
CA PHE A 451 6.85 -28.77 -1.69
C PHE A 451 6.70 -28.55 -3.18
N GLY A 452 5.73 -29.25 -3.77
CA GLY A 452 5.36 -29.16 -5.17
C GLY A 452 3.85 -29.19 -5.30
N ASN A 453 3.35 -28.43 -6.25
CA ASN A 453 1.93 -28.33 -6.51
C ASN A 453 1.71 -28.11 -8.01
N ILE A 454 0.65 -28.72 -8.53
CA ILE A 454 0.20 -28.55 -9.90
C ILE A 454 -1.32 -28.34 -9.86
N ASP A 455 -1.78 -27.23 -10.42
CA ASP A 455 -3.19 -26.95 -10.66
C ASP A 455 -3.43 -26.88 -12.18
N TYR A 456 -4.35 -27.70 -12.68
CA TYR A 456 -4.91 -27.59 -14.02
C TYR A 456 -6.20 -26.78 -13.94
N TYR A 457 -6.23 -25.63 -14.61
CA TYR A 457 -7.36 -24.72 -14.64
C TYR A 457 -8.13 -24.88 -15.95
N TRP A 458 -9.45 -24.95 -15.85
CA TRP A 458 -10.38 -24.92 -16.97
C TRP A 458 -11.42 -23.83 -16.75
N GLU A 459 -11.30 -22.77 -17.56
CA GLU A 459 -12.24 -21.64 -17.62
C GLU A 459 -13.50 -22.09 -18.36
N PHE A 460 -14.41 -22.70 -17.60
CA PHE A 460 -15.59 -23.36 -18.12
C PHE A 460 -16.61 -22.34 -18.68
N SER A 461 -16.79 -21.23 -17.98
CA SER A 461 -17.54 -20.05 -18.43
C SER A 461 -16.91 -18.80 -17.82
N GLY A 462 -17.21 -17.61 -18.35
CA GLY A 462 -16.51 -16.36 -18.00
C GLY A 462 -16.13 -16.21 -16.52
N ASP A 463 -17.10 -16.40 -15.61
CA ASP A 463 -16.87 -16.24 -14.16
C ASP A 463 -16.77 -17.58 -13.41
N PHE A 464 -16.60 -18.71 -14.08
CA PHE A 464 -16.54 -20.02 -13.43
C PHE A 464 -15.39 -20.88 -13.95
N ILE A 465 -14.43 -21.14 -13.06
CA ILE A 465 -13.25 -21.93 -13.35
C ILE A 465 -13.28 -23.18 -12.49
N ILE A 466 -13.02 -24.32 -13.11
CA ILE A 466 -12.82 -25.59 -12.42
C ILE A 466 -11.31 -25.86 -12.39
N SER A 467 -10.78 -26.22 -11.23
CA SER A 467 -9.40 -26.70 -11.13
C SER A 467 -9.31 -28.15 -10.67
N LEU A 468 -8.35 -28.88 -11.22
CA LEU A 468 -7.91 -30.18 -10.70
C LEU A 468 -6.49 -29.99 -10.19
N PHE A 469 -6.22 -30.42 -8.97
CA PHE A 469 -4.92 -30.18 -8.36
C PHE A 469 -4.33 -31.38 -7.66
N VAL A 470 -2.99 -31.38 -7.61
CA VAL A 470 -2.19 -32.33 -6.84
C VAL A 470 -1.15 -31.55 -6.07
N ASP A 471 -1.00 -31.90 -4.79
CA ASP A 471 0.04 -31.36 -3.92
C ASP A 471 0.93 -32.51 -3.45
N VAL A 472 2.23 -32.24 -3.32
CA VAL A 472 3.22 -33.20 -2.81
C VAL A 472 4.27 -32.47 -1.99
N GLY A 473 4.73 -33.05 -0.88
CA GLY A 473 5.76 -32.42 -0.08
C GLY A 473 6.22 -33.26 1.09
N LYS A 474 7.31 -32.80 1.71
CA LYS A 474 7.84 -33.34 2.96
C LYS A 474 8.65 -32.29 3.70
N ALA A 475 8.71 -32.41 5.01
CA ALA A 475 9.54 -31.60 5.89
C ALA A 475 10.12 -32.49 7.01
N GLY A 476 11.25 -32.09 7.58
CA GLY A 476 11.85 -32.80 8.71
C GLY A 476 13.07 -32.09 9.28
N PHE A 477 13.47 -32.46 10.50
CA PHE A 477 14.65 -31.90 11.17
C PHE A 477 15.93 -32.70 10.92
N GLY A 478 16.98 -32.02 10.47
CA GLY A 478 18.25 -32.69 10.18
C GLY A 478 18.18 -33.56 8.94
N GLU A 479 19.34 -34.03 8.51
CA GLU A 479 19.48 -34.82 7.28
C GLU A 479 18.80 -36.20 7.39
N ASP A 480 18.98 -36.88 8.51
CA ASP A 480 18.50 -38.24 8.71
C ASP A 480 16.97 -38.34 8.75
N GLU A 481 16.30 -37.44 9.47
CA GLU A 481 14.83 -37.40 9.53
C GLU A 481 14.26 -37.06 8.16
N PHE A 482 14.81 -36.05 7.48
CA PHE A 482 14.36 -35.62 6.16
C PHE A 482 14.55 -36.69 5.07
N LYS A 483 15.60 -37.52 5.17
CA LYS A 483 15.81 -38.66 4.26
C LYS A 483 14.85 -39.81 4.54
N LYS A 484 14.52 -40.07 5.81
CA LYS A 484 13.61 -41.15 6.23
C LYS A 484 12.13 -40.79 6.08
N SER A 485 11.78 -39.50 6.08
CA SER A 485 10.40 -39.03 5.94
C SER A 485 9.85 -39.32 4.54
N ASP A 486 8.67 -39.93 4.48
CA ASP A 486 7.95 -40.16 3.23
C ASP A 486 7.41 -38.85 2.63
N TYR A 487 7.31 -38.81 1.30
CA TYR A 487 6.51 -37.78 0.64
C TYR A 487 5.04 -37.96 0.97
N LYS A 488 4.39 -36.84 1.29
CA LYS A 488 2.95 -36.73 1.54
C LYS A 488 2.31 -36.06 0.34
N GLY A 489 1.09 -36.47 0.00
CA GLY A 489 0.43 -35.93 -1.18
C GLY A 489 -1.08 -36.07 -1.14
N ASN A 490 -1.74 -35.16 -1.84
CA ASN A 490 -3.20 -35.12 -1.97
C ASN A 490 -3.60 -34.83 -3.41
N ILE A 491 -4.85 -35.17 -3.74
CA ILE A 491 -5.52 -34.77 -4.97
C ILE A 491 -6.82 -34.06 -4.63
N GLY A 492 -7.24 -33.10 -5.44
CA GLY A 492 -8.47 -32.39 -5.18
C GLY A 492 -9.05 -31.64 -6.37
N LEU A 493 -10.26 -31.13 -6.17
CA LEU A 493 -11.00 -30.31 -7.11
C LEU A 493 -11.22 -28.93 -6.51
N GLY A 494 -11.01 -27.89 -7.31
CA GLY A 494 -11.31 -26.51 -6.98
C GLY A 494 -12.42 -25.95 -7.86
N PHE A 495 -13.23 -25.06 -7.28
CA PHE A 495 -14.26 -24.30 -7.99
C PHE A 495 -14.06 -22.83 -7.68
N ILE A 496 -13.79 -22.02 -8.71
CA ILE A 496 -13.53 -20.59 -8.58
C ILE A 496 -14.70 -19.85 -9.24
N ILE A 497 -15.26 -18.89 -8.51
CA ILE A 497 -16.40 -18.08 -8.94
C ILE A 497 -15.94 -16.62 -8.97
N GLY A 498 -15.88 -16.05 -10.17
CA GLY A 498 -15.31 -14.74 -10.45
C GLY A 498 -13.84 -14.66 -10.05
N ASP A 499 -13.46 -13.51 -9.52
CA ASP A 499 -12.16 -13.20 -8.94
C ASP A 499 -12.16 -13.27 -7.40
N ALA A 500 -13.28 -13.68 -6.79
CA ALA A 500 -13.55 -13.42 -5.38
C ALA A 500 -13.53 -14.65 -4.47
N ILE A 501 -13.92 -15.84 -4.97
CA ILE A 501 -14.11 -17.02 -4.13
C ILE A 501 -13.59 -18.28 -4.82
N ARG A 502 -12.81 -19.07 -4.07
CA ARG A 502 -12.37 -20.42 -4.44
C ARG A 502 -12.78 -21.43 -3.38
N LEU A 503 -13.39 -22.54 -3.79
CA LEU A 503 -13.73 -23.69 -2.96
C LEU A 503 -12.86 -24.88 -3.37
N ASP A 504 -11.99 -25.36 -2.48
CA ASP A 504 -11.16 -26.55 -2.71
C ASP A 504 -11.68 -27.74 -1.89
N ILE A 505 -11.72 -28.93 -2.51
CA ILE A 505 -12.00 -30.21 -1.86
C ILE A 505 -10.80 -31.13 -2.11
N ALA A 506 -10.09 -31.51 -1.05
CA ALA A 506 -8.83 -32.26 -1.14
C ALA A 506 -8.87 -33.57 -0.34
N GLN A 507 -8.42 -34.67 -0.96
CA GLN A 507 -8.27 -35.98 -0.34
C GLN A 507 -6.79 -36.33 -0.20
N ARG A 508 -6.33 -36.61 1.02
CA ARG A 508 -4.99 -37.16 1.27
C ARG A 508 -4.85 -38.57 0.70
N LEU A 509 -3.67 -38.89 0.16
CA LEU A 509 -3.40 -40.16 -0.52
C LEU A 509 -2.85 -41.25 0.41
N ASP A 510 -2.26 -40.88 1.55
CA ASP A 510 -1.72 -41.83 2.53
C ASP A 510 -2.79 -42.40 3.48
N ASP A 511 -3.96 -41.78 3.53
CA ASP A 511 -5.14 -42.30 4.23
C ASP A 511 -6.43 -41.87 3.51
N VAL A 512 -6.80 -42.61 2.47
CA VAL A 512 -8.03 -42.37 1.70
C VAL A 512 -9.32 -42.66 2.48
N GLY A 513 -9.21 -43.23 3.69
CA GLY A 513 -10.34 -43.44 4.59
C GLY A 513 -10.73 -42.18 5.38
N LYS A 514 -9.79 -41.25 5.58
CA LYS A 514 -10.05 -39.94 6.22
C LYS A 514 -10.92 -39.09 5.29
N SER A 515 -11.89 -38.37 5.85
CA SER A 515 -12.76 -37.48 5.08
C SER A 515 -11.96 -36.40 4.33
N PRO A 516 -12.38 -36.01 3.12
CA PRO A 516 -11.78 -34.89 2.41
C PRO A 516 -11.82 -33.60 3.23
N VAL A 517 -10.79 -32.78 3.06
CA VAL A 517 -10.74 -31.42 3.60
C VAL A 517 -11.43 -30.48 2.62
N VAL A 518 -12.27 -29.59 3.14
CA VAL A 518 -12.94 -28.54 2.35
C VAL A 518 -12.42 -27.17 2.79
N MET A 519 -12.02 -26.33 1.85
CA MET A 519 -11.48 -25.00 2.09
C MET A 519 -12.20 -23.96 1.25
N VAL A 520 -12.44 -22.79 1.85
CA VAL A 520 -12.92 -21.61 1.14
C VAL A 520 -11.84 -20.54 1.22
N ARG A 521 -11.53 -19.95 0.08
CA ARG A 521 -10.47 -18.97 -0.13
C ARG A 521 -11.03 -17.76 -0.86
N THR A 522 -10.46 -16.59 -0.62
CA THR A 522 -10.75 -15.39 -1.43
C THR A 522 -9.62 -15.03 -2.37
N GLU A 523 -8.47 -15.70 -2.23
CA GLU A 523 -7.37 -15.64 -3.18
C GLU A 523 -7.46 -16.85 -4.11
N THR A 524 -7.57 -16.55 -5.39
CA THR A 524 -7.99 -17.52 -6.41
C THR A 524 -6.82 -18.11 -7.17
N SER A 525 -5.69 -17.40 -7.21
CA SER A 525 -4.41 -17.85 -7.75
C SER A 525 -3.42 -18.18 -6.62
N PHE A 526 -2.17 -18.44 -7.00
CA PHE A 526 -1.13 -19.00 -6.15
C PHE A 526 -0.43 -17.95 -5.32
#